data_AF-A0A926ZXA6-F1
#
_entry.id   AF-A0A926ZXA6-F1
#
_cell.length_a   1.000
_cell.length_b   1.000
_cell.length_c   1.000
_cell.angle_alpha   90.00
_cell.angle_beta   90.00
_cell.angle_gamma   90.00
#
_symmetry.space_group_name_H-M   'P 1'
#
loop_
_entity.id
_entity.type
_entity.pdbx_description
1 polymer ?
#
loop_
_entity_poly.entity_id
_entity_poly.type
_entity_poly.pdbx_seq_one_letter_code
_entity_poly.pdbx_strand_id
1 'polypeptide(L)'
;MRTSLLLLLVIAPAIAGVAVFGRAALIDWDSLQQAYQRFELTIQTSDDLTQIFIAESLQSIHRINLFADGVWTLLSAILGAIGLHGLERHRL
;
A
#
# COMPACT_ATOMS: atom_id res chain seq x y z
N MET A 1 -0.59 3.18 33.28
CA MET A 1 0.10 2.02 32.65
C MET A 1 -0.60 1.55 31.38
N ARG A 2 -1.88 1.18 31.42
CA ARG A 2 -2.61 0.64 30.25
C ARG A 2 -2.76 1.62 29.07
N THR A 3 -3.00 2.89 29.34
CA THR A 3 -3.06 3.95 28.30
C THR A 3 -1.71 4.14 27.59
N SER A 4 -0.61 4.14 28.36
CA SER A 4 0.74 4.22 27.82
C SER A 4 1.06 3.00 26.94
N LEU A 5 0.59 1.81 27.32
CA LEU A 5 0.72 0.59 26.51
C LEU A 5 -0.09 0.67 25.21
N LEU A 6 -1.34 1.16 25.23
CA LEU A 6 -2.13 1.36 24.00
C LEU A 6 -1.45 2.37 23.05
N LEU A 7 -0.92 3.45 23.59
CA LEU A 7 -0.21 4.46 22.80
C LEU A 7 1.07 3.88 22.16
N LEU A 8 1.90 3.20 22.95
CA LEU A 8 3.20 2.68 22.48
C LEU A 8 3.10 1.44 21.59
N LEU A 9 2.20 0.51 21.91
CA LEU A 9 2.15 -0.81 21.25
C LEU A 9 1.08 -0.92 20.18
N VAL A 10 0.11 -0.01 20.13
CA VAL A 10 -0.99 -0.07 19.16
C VAL A 10 -1.03 1.19 18.30
N ILE A 11 -1.19 2.36 18.91
CA ILE A 11 -1.43 3.59 18.15
C ILE A 11 -0.18 4.08 17.43
N ALA A 12 0.97 4.16 18.12
CA ALA A 12 2.22 4.57 17.51
C ALA A 12 2.64 3.67 16.32
N PRO A 13 2.67 2.33 16.45
CA PRO A 13 2.99 1.47 15.32
C PRO A 13 1.91 1.49 14.23
N ALA A 14 0.63 1.68 14.57
CA ALA A 14 -0.43 1.86 13.57
C ALA A 14 -0.21 3.11 12.71
N ILE A 15 0.10 4.25 13.34
CA ILE A 15 0.39 5.50 12.62
C ILE A 15 1.65 5.32 11.76
N ALA A 16 2.69 4.71 12.32
CA ALA A 16 3.91 4.42 11.57
C ALA A 16 3.62 3.50 10.37
N GLY A 17 2.80 2.46 10.54
CA GLY A 17 2.38 1.56 9.47
C GLY A 17 1.63 2.30 8.37
N VAL A 18 0.63 3.13 8.72
CA VAL A 18 -0.09 3.96 7.72
C VAL A 18 0.87 4.84 6.95
N ALA A 19 1.82 5.49 7.62
CA ALA A 19 2.78 6.37 6.95
C ALA A 19 3.74 5.61 6.03
N VAL A 20 4.29 4.48 6.48
CA VAL A 20 5.26 3.67 5.73
C VAL A 20 4.58 2.99 4.55
N PHE A 21 3.52 2.22 4.78
CA PHE A 21 2.83 1.48 3.72
C PHE A 21 2.06 2.42 2.80
N GLY A 22 1.49 3.51 3.33
CA GLY A 22 0.81 4.50 2.50
C GLY A 22 1.77 5.21 1.57
N ARG A 23 2.99 5.53 2.03
CA ARG A 23 4.04 6.06 1.15
C ARG A 23 4.49 5.04 0.12
N ALA A 24 4.67 3.77 0.50
CA ALA A 24 5.04 2.71 -0.43
C ALA A 24 3.98 2.52 -1.53
N ALA A 25 2.69 2.49 -1.15
CA ALA A 25 1.57 2.44 -2.09
C ALA A 25 1.59 3.62 -3.08
N LEU A 26 1.93 4.83 -2.65
CA LEU A 26 2.03 5.98 -3.56
C LEU A 26 3.19 5.84 -4.56
N ILE A 27 4.32 5.27 -4.14
CA ILE A 27 5.47 5.01 -5.02
C ILE A 27 5.14 3.92 -6.04
N ASP A 28 4.48 2.85 -5.59
CA ASP A 28 4.06 1.77 -6.46
C ASP A 28 2.94 2.18 -7.41
N TRP A 29 2.07 3.11 -6.99
CA TRP A 29 1.08 3.73 -7.86
C TRP A 29 1.74 4.45 -9.04
N ASP A 30 2.76 5.27 -8.77
CA ASP A 30 3.49 5.97 -9.83
C ASP A 30 4.20 4.98 -10.77
N SER A 31 4.85 3.97 -10.21
CA SER A 31 5.52 2.92 -11.00
C SER A 31 4.53 2.14 -11.87
N LEU A 32 3.33 1.87 -11.35
CA LEU A 32 2.25 1.22 -12.10
C LEU A 32 1.78 2.08 -13.28
N GLN A 33 1.63 3.39 -13.10
CA GLN A 33 1.26 4.31 -14.19
C GLN A 33 2.31 4.31 -15.31
N GLN A 34 3.59 4.33 -14.93
CA GLN A 34 4.69 4.23 -15.91
C GLN A 34 4.67 2.87 -16.64
N ALA A 35 4.38 1.77 -15.95
CA ALA A 35 4.25 0.45 -16.56
C ALA A 35 3.05 0.38 -17.53
N TYR A 36 1.94 1.07 -17.21
CA TYR A 36 0.81 1.21 -18.14
C TYR A 36 1.19 1.93 -19.43
N GLN A 37 1.84 3.09 -19.32
CA GLN A 37 2.29 3.85 -20.49
C GLN A 37 3.28 3.06 -21.35
N ARG A 38 4.24 2.36 -20.73
CA ARG A 38 5.22 1.53 -21.45
C ARG A 38 4.56 0.40 -22.23
N PHE A 39 3.60 -0.30 -21.63
CA PHE A 39 2.87 -1.36 -22.31
C PHE A 39 2.06 -0.86 -23.50
N GLU A 40 1.38 0.29 -23.35
CA GLU A 40 0.63 0.90 -24.45
C GLU A 40 1.56 1.25 -25.62
N LEU A 41 2.73 1.82 -25.34
CA LEU A 41 3.76 2.06 -26.34
C LEU A 41 4.27 0.75 -26.98
N THR A 42 4.51 -0.29 -26.19
CA THR A 42 4.97 -1.59 -26.70
C THR A 42 3.96 -2.21 -27.66
N ILE A 43 2.66 -2.16 -27.33
CA ILE A 43 1.61 -2.66 -28.23
C ILE A 43 1.54 -1.86 -29.54
N GLN A 44 1.77 -0.55 -29.49
CA GLN A 44 1.71 0.31 -30.68
C GLN A 44 2.96 0.19 -31.57
N THR A 45 4.10 -0.22 -31.01
CA THR A 45 5.41 -0.16 -31.69
C THR A 45 6.03 -1.51 -32.00
N SER A 46 5.60 -2.59 -31.33
CA SER A 46 6.23 -3.91 -31.44
C SER A 46 5.23 -4.98 -31.88
N ASP A 47 5.56 -5.68 -32.97
CA ASP A 47 4.84 -6.89 -33.39
C ASP A 47 5.33 -8.16 -32.66
N ASP A 48 6.38 -8.05 -31.84
CA ASP A 48 6.89 -9.16 -31.04
C ASP A 48 6.01 -9.40 -29.80
N LEU A 49 5.26 -10.50 -29.85
CA LEU A 49 4.41 -10.99 -28.75
C LEU A 49 5.18 -11.23 -27.45
N THR A 50 6.47 -11.56 -27.52
CA THR A 50 7.32 -11.76 -26.33
C THR A 50 7.47 -10.46 -25.55
N GLN A 51 7.72 -9.36 -26.25
CA GLN A 51 7.85 -8.03 -25.63
C GLN A 51 6.53 -7.58 -25.00
N ILE A 52 5.41 -7.83 -25.68
CA ILE A 52 4.07 -7.51 -25.16
C ILE A 52 3.80 -8.30 -23.87
N PHE A 53 4.11 -9.61 -23.86
CA PHE A 53 3.91 -10.46 -22.68
C PHE A 53 4.79 -10.05 -21.48
N ILE A 54 6.05 -9.68 -21.74
CA ILE A 54 6.95 -9.16 -20.69
C ILE A 54 6.39 -7.85 -20.12
N ALA A 55 5.95 -6.93 -20.97
CA ALA A 55 5.41 -5.65 -20.53
C ALA A 55 4.09 -5.81 -19.73
N GLU A 56 3.22 -6.75 -20.11
CA GLU A 56 2.02 -7.10 -19.33
C GLU A 56 2.38 -7.66 -17.94
N SER A 57 3.37 -8.56 -17.89
CA SER A 57 3.84 -9.17 -16.64
C SER A 57 4.35 -8.11 -15.66
N LEU A 58 5.07 -7.10 -16.16
CA LEU A 58 5.56 -5.97 -15.34
C LEU A 58 4.42 -5.16 -14.73
N GLN A 59 3.35 -4.87 -15.48
CA GLN A 59 2.17 -4.20 -14.93
C GLN A 59 1.55 -5.02 -13.81
N SER A 60 1.40 -6.32 -14.02
CA SER A 60 0.79 -7.23 -13.04
C SER A 60 1.55 -7.22 -11.71
N ILE A 61 2.89 -7.23 -11.76
CA ILE A 61 3.74 -7.12 -10.57
C ILE A 61 3.46 -5.82 -9.81
N HIS A 62 3.46 -4.67 -10.49
CA HIS A 62 3.20 -3.39 -9.83
C HIS A 62 1.77 -3.29 -9.26
N ARG A 63 0.77 -3.91 -9.91
CA ARG A 63 -0.59 -3.99 -9.37
C ARG A 63 -0.66 -4.79 -8.07
N ILE A 64 0.03 -5.93 -8.02
CA ILE A 64 0.04 -6.79 -6.84
C ILE A 64 0.74 -6.09 -5.67
N ASN A 65 1.87 -5.43 -5.92
CA ASN A 65 2.60 -4.73 -4.86
C ASN A 65 1.78 -3.54 -4.33
N LEU A 66 1.24 -2.71 -5.22
CA LEU A 66 0.34 -1.62 -4.85
C LEU A 66 -0.85 -2.11 -4.02
N PHE A 67 -1.46 -3.24 -4.40
CA PHE A 67 -2.54 -3.85 -3.65
C PHE A 67 -2.09 -4.27 -2.24
N ALA A 68 -0.93 -4.93 -2.14
CA ALA A 68 -0.38 -5.36 -0.86
C ALA A 68 -0.11 -4.17 0.07
N ASP A 69 0.53 -3.12 -0.44
CA ASP A 69 0.81 -1.91 0.33
C ASP A 69 -0.48 -1.17 0.72
N GLY A 70 -1.48 -1.13 -0.17
CA GLY A 70 -2.80 -0.60 0.13
C GLY A 70 -3.50 -1.37 1.26
N VAL A 71 -3.45 -2.70 1.24
CA VAL A 71 -4.00 -3.56 2.30
C VAL A 71 -3.28 -3.32 3.62
N TRP A 72 -1.94 -3.27 3.62
CA TRP A 72 -1.15 -3.01 4.83
C TRP A 72 -1.41 -1.63 5.43
N THR A 73 -1.60 -0.62 4.58
CA THR A 73 -2.00 0.73 4.99
C THR A 73 -3.35 0.68 5.70
N LEU A 74 -4.34 0.01 5.11
CA LEU A 74 -5.68 -0.09 5.68
C LEU A 74 -5.70 -0.87 6.99
N LEU A 75 -4.99 -2.00 7.06
CA LEU A 75 -4.86 -2.77 8.30
C LEU A 75 -4.23 -1.94 9.42
N SER A 76 -3.21 -1.15 9.09
CA SER A 76 -2.59 -0.22 10.05
C SER A 76 -3.59 0.84 10.53
N ALA A 77 -4.40 1.40 9.63
CA ALA A 77 -5.44 2.35 9.99
C ALA A 77 -6.53 1.73 10.90
N ILE A 78 -6.96 0.50 10.60
CA ILE A 78 -7.92 -0.25 11.43
C ILE A 78 -7.34 -0.50 12.83
N LEU A 79 -6.08 -0.94 12.93
CA LEU A 79 -5.41 -1.13 14.22
C LEU A 79 -5.34 0.18 15.01
N GLY A 80 -5.04 1.29 14.35
CA GLY A 80 -5.05 2.63 14.95
C GLY A 80 -6.43 3.01 15.49
N ALA A 81 -7.48 2.77 14.70
CA ALA A 81 -8.86 3.04 15.11
C ALA A 81 -9.29 2.21 16.33
N ILE A 82 -8.93 0.92 16.38
CA ILE A 82 -9.17 0.05 17.55
C ILE A 82 -8.43 0.59 18.77
N GLY A 83 -7.17 0.99 18.61
CA GLY A 83 -6.37 1.58 19.67
C GLY A 83 -6.98 2.86 20.25
N LEU A 84 -7.47 3.75 19.38
CA LEU A 84 -8.16 4.99 19.77
C LEU A 84 -9.48 4.71 20.50
N HIS A 85 -10.29 3.79 19.99
CA HIS A 85 -11.56 3.41 20.61
C HIS A 85 -11.38 2.80 22.01
N GLY A 86 -10.31 2.00 22.19
CA GLY A 86 -9.93 1.47 23.50
C GLY A 86 -9.47 2.55 24.50
N LEU A 87 -9.00 3.69 23.99
CA LEU A 87 -8.55 4.83 24.79
C LEU A 87 -9.73 5.67 25.28
N GLU A 88 -10.74 5.90 24.42
CA GLU A 88 -11.97 6.61 24.77
C GLU A 88 -12.80 5.87 25.81
N ARG A 89 -12.96 4.54 25.66
CA ARG A 89 -13.72 3.70 26.59
C ARG A 89 -13.13 3.66 28.00
N HIS A 90 -11.85 3.98 28.15
CA HIS A 90 -11.15 4.01 29.44
C HIS A 90 -11.08 5.42 30.07
N ARG A 91 -11.51 6.45 29.35
CA ARG A 91 -11.52 7.85 29.83
C ARG A 91 -12.81 8.23 30.57
N LEU A 92 -13.86 7.40 30.45
CA LEU A 92 -15.13 7.44 31.19
C LEU A 92 -15.07 6.49 32.40
#